data_AF-A0A2V8GCE2-F1
#
_entry.id   AF-A0A2V8GCE2-F1
#
_cell.length_a   1.000
_cell.length_b   1.000
_cell.length_c   1.000
_cell.angle_alpha   90.00
_cell.angle_beta   90.00
_cell.angle_gamma   90.00
#
_symmetry.space_group_name_H-M   'P 1'
#
loop_
_entity.id
_entity.type
_entity.pdbx_description
1 polymer ?
#
loop_
_entity_poly.entity_id
_entity_poly.type
_entity_poly.pdbx_seq_one_letter_code
_entity_poly.pdbx_strand_id
1 'polypeptide(L)'
;MSARHAAAFAAALIIQSAVARQPPSTFRAETRLVVLYATVKNSRSELVTDLDRRAFTVYENGRRQPITIFRRDDIPVSLGLLIDNSGSMRSLRSRVEAAALAFVRASNPQDEAFVLNFADRARIDVPLTSDVGVLEAGIARVDS
;
A
#
# COMPACT_ATOMS: atom_id res chain seq x y z
N MET A 1 -57.31 45.39 -70.62
CA MET A 1 -58.36 44.60 -69.95
C MET A 1 -58.03 43.11 -70.13
N SER A 2 -57.70 42.45 -69.01
CA SER A 2 -57.59 41.00 -68.74
C SER A 2 -56.60 40.11 -69.53
N ALA A 3 -55.55 39.69 -68.83
CA ALA A 3 -54.55 38.68 -69.18
C ALA A 3 -55.09 37.24 -69.13
N ARG A 4 -54.59 36.38 -70.03
CA ARG A 4 -54.78 34.91 -69.96
C ARG A 4 -53.67 34.29 -69.11
N HIS A 5 -54.08 33.41 -68.21
CA HIS A 5 -53.25 32.72 -67.24
C HIS A 5 -52.50 31.57 -67.90
N ALA A 6 -51.18 31.50 -67.67
CA ALA A 6 -50.44 30.24 -67.66
C ALA A 6 -49.06 30.51 -67.05
N ALA A 7 -48.80 30.03 -65.83
CA ALA A 7 -47.45 29.88 -65.33
C ALA A 7 -47.38 28.61 -64.49
N ALA A 8 -46.51 27.71 -64.95
CA ALA A 8 -46.32 26.36 -64.47
C ALA A 8 -45.70 26.30 -63.07
N PHE A 9 -46.09 25.29 -62.29
CA PHE A 9 -45.47 24.96 -61.01
C PHE A 9 -44.04 24.44 -61.24
N ALA A 10 -43.03 25.22 -60.86
CA ALA A 10 -41.66 24.75 -60.72
C ALA A 10 -41.46 24.20 -59.30
N ALA A 11 -41.27 22.89 -59.16
CA ALA A 11 -40.90 22.27 -57.90
C ALA A 11 -39.43 22.62 -57.56
N ALA A 12 -39.22 23.39 -56.50
CA ALA A 12 -37.89 23.66 -55.97
C ALA A 12 -37.41 22.47 -55.12
N LEU A 13 -36.37 21.77 -55.58
CA LEU A 13 -35.70 20.71 -54.83
C LEU A 13 -34.75 21.35 -53.81
N ILE A 14 -35.11 21.32 -52.52
CA ILE A 14 -34.26 21.78 -51.43
C ILE A 14 -33.25 20.67 -51.12
N ILE A 15 -31.98 20.87 -51.47
CA ILE A 15 -30.89 19.98 -51.04
C ILE A 15 -30.47 20.43 -49.64
N GLN A 16 -30.85 19.69 -48.60
CA GLN A 16 -30.31 19.89 -47.25
C GLN A 16 -28.92 19.27 -47.17
N SER A 17 -27.90 20.11 -46.93
CA SER A 17 -26.55 19.65 -46.57
C SER A 17 -26.54 19.14 -45.14
N ALA A 18 -26.34 17.83 -44.97
CA ALA A 18 -26.10 17.23 -43.66
C ALA A 18 -24.70 17.62 -43.17
N VAL A 19 -24.61 18.57 -42.24
CA VAL A 19 -23.37 18.81 -41.48
C VAL A 19 -23.16 17.60 -40.58
N ALA A 20 -22.19 16.74 -40.93
CA ALA A 20 -21.79 15.63 -40.07
C ALA A 20 -21.27 16.20 -38.74
N ARG A 21 -22.02 15.98 -37.65
CA ARG A 21 -21.55 16.28 -36.29
C ARG A 21 -20.42 15.31 -35.97
N GLN A 22 -19.19 15.79 -35.99
CA GLN A 22 -18.04 15.04 -35.52
C GLN A 22 -18.24 14.80 -34.01
N PRO A 23 -18.19 13.55 -33.52
CA PRO A 23 -18.35 13.27 -32.10
C PRO A 23 -17.28 14.04 -31.30
N PRO A 24 -17.61 14.55 -30.09
CA PRO A 24 -16.70 15.33 -29.29
C PRO A 24 -15.42 14.53 -29.01
N SER A 25 -14.26 15.19 -29.18
CA SER A 25 -12.96 14.59 -28.87
C SER A 25 -12.85 14.36 -27.36
N THR A 26 -12.68 13.10 -26.95
CA THR A 26 -12.43 12.76 -25.55
C THR A 26 -10.94 12.86 -25.26
N PHE A 27 -10.54 13.81 -24.41
CA PHE A 27 -9.18 13.89 -23.90
C PHE A 27 -9.04 12.95 -22.69
N ARG A 28 -8.08 12.02 -22.74
CA ARG A 28 -7.74 11.11 -21.64
C ARG A 28 -6.36 11.49 -21.11
N ALA A 29 -6.25 11.75 -19.82
CA ALA A 29 -4.98 11.96 -19.15
C ALA A 29 -4.75 10.79 -18.17
N GLU A 30 -3.62 10.10 -18.32
CA GLU A 30 -3.18 9.07 -17.37
C GLU A 30 -2.19 9.69 -16.39
N THR A 31 -2.46 9.55 -15.09
CA THR A 31 -1.55 9.97 -14.02
C THR A 31 -0.90 8.74 -13.42
N ARG A 32 0.43 8.68 -13.41
CA ARG A 32 1.19 7.60 -12.77
C ARG A 32 1.68 8.04 -11.40
N LEU A 33 1.14 7.45 -10.35
CA LEU A 33 1.69 7.58 -8.99
C LEU A 33 2.84 6.59 -8.81
N VAL A 34 3.98 7.06 -8.30
CA VAL A 34 5.11 6.21 -7.92
C VAL A 34 5.27 6.26 -6.41
N VAL A 35 5.29 5.08 -5.77
CA VAL A 35 5.46 4.95 -4.32
C VAL A 35 6.94 4.75 -4.01
N LEU A 36 7.47 5.57 -3.10
CA LEU A 36 8.84 5.47 -2.60
C LEU A 36 8.81 5.15 -1.12
N TYR A 37 9.55 4.10 -0.72
CA TYR A 37 9.79 3.78 0.68
C TYR A 37 11.13 4.38 1.10
N ALA A 38 11.14 5.17 2.16
CA ALA A 38 12.34 5.80 2.70
C ALA A 38 12.49 5.45 4.18
N THR A 39 13.71 5.08 4.58
CA THR A 39 14.07 4.87 5.98
C THR A 39 15.18 5.83 6.35
N VAL A 40 14.94 6.65 7.37
CA VAL A 40 15.92 7.62 7.86
C VAL A 40 16.52 7.11 9.15
N LYS A 41 17.85 7.10 9.22
CA LYS A 41 18.63 6.73 10.40
C LYS A 41 19.55 7.87 10.81
N ASN A 42 19.78 8.03 12.11
CA ASN A 42 20.78 8.95 12.61
C ASN A 42 22.20 8.35 12.56
N SER A 43 23.21 9.10 13.01
CA SER A 43 24.61 8.64 13.02
C SER A 43 24.87 7.40 13.90
N ARG A 44 23.97 7.09 14.83
CA ARG A 44 24.01 5.90 15.69
C ARG A 44 23.20 4.72 15.11
N SER A 45 22.74 4.83 13.86
CA SER A 45 21.87 3.85 13.19
C SER A 45 20.47 3.68 13.80
N GLU A 46 20.04 4.60 14.66
CA GLU A 46 18.69 4.62 15.23
C GLU A 46 17.69 5.21 14.22
N LEU A 47 16.46 4.69 14.18
CA LEU A 47 15.42 5.20 13.30
C LEU A 47 14.99 6.61 13.71
N VAL A 48 14.91 7.51 12.73
CA VAL A 48 14.33 8.85 12.90
C VAL A 48 12.89 8.80 12.43
N THR A 49 11.96 8.82 13.38
CA THR A 49 10.52 8.61 13.14
C THR A 49 9.69 9.88 13.19
N ASP A 50 10.29 11.05 13.43
CA ASP A 50 9.58 12.32 13.67
C ASP A 50 9.66 13.32 12.51
N LEU A 51 10.29 12.97 11.38
CA LEU A 51 10.40 13.83 10.20
C LEU A 51 9.07 14.03 9.48
N ASP A 52 8.73 15.30 9.23
CA ASP A 52 7.56 15.66 8.43
C ASP A 52 7.85 15.65 6.93
N ARG A 53 6.81 15.85 6.11
CA ARG A 53 6.93 15.92 4.63
C ARG A 53 7.96 16.95 4.15
N ARG A 54 8.20 18.02 4.91
CA ARG A 54 9.09 19.13 4.51
C ARG A 54 10.56 18.75 4.61
N ALA A 55 10.89 17.73 5.40
CA ALA A 55 12.23 17.16 5.46
C ALA A 55 12.64 16.42 4.16
N PHE A 56 11.70 16.17 3.25
CA PHE A 56 11.94 15.39 2.04
C PHE A 56 11.82 16.25 0.77
N THR A 57 12.72 16.00 -0.17
CA THR A 57 12.59 16.48 -1.55
C THR A 57 12.88 15.32 -2.50
N VAL A 58 11.94 15.06 -3.40
CA VAL A 58 12.05 13.99 -4.40
C VAL A 58 12.47 14.59 -5.74
N TYR A 59 13.41 13.93 -6.41
CA TYR A 59 13.83 14.25 -7.76
C TYR A 59 13.65 13.04 -8.67
N GLU A 60 13.26 13.29 -9.91
CA GLU A 60 13.25 12.31 -10.99
C GLU A 60 14.02 12.92 -12.17
N ASN A 61 15.08 12.23 -12.64
CA ASN A 61 15.93 12.71 -13.72
C ASN A 61 16.42 14.16 -13.51
N GLY A 62 16.81 14.49 -12.26
CA GLY A 62 17.29 15.83 -11.87
C GLY A 62 16.19 16.88 -11.70
N ARG A 63 14.92 16.57 -11.95
CA ARG A 63 13.78 17.50 -11.79
C ARG A 63 13.04 17.23 -10.49
N ARG A 64 12.75 18.28 -9.73
CA ARG A 64 11.99 18.18 -8.47
C ARG A 64 10.56 17.72 -8.76
N GLN A 65 10.11 16.70 -8.03
CA GLN A 65 8.76 16.16 -8.10
C GLN A 65 7.94 16.56 -6.86
N PRO A 66 6.65 16.87 -7.02
CA PRO A 66 5.77 17.12 -5.89
C PRO A 66 5.51 15.81 -5.11
N ILE A 67 5.53 15.90 -3.77
CA ILE A 67 5.08 14.80 -2.91
C ILE A 67 3.58 14.96 -2.69
N THR A 68 2.77 14.22 -3.44
CA THR A 68 1.30 14.28 -3.39
C THR A 68 0.73 13.53 -2.20
N ILE A 69 1.37 12.42 -1.80
CA ILE A 69 0.98 11.58 -0.67
C ILE A 69 2.21 11.40 0.21
N PHE A 70 2.06 11.67 1.51
CA PHE A 70 3.07 11.41 2.52
C PHE A 70 2.39 10.68 3.67
N ARG A 71 2.82 9.45 3.94
CA ARG A 71 2.28 8.62 5.02
C ARG A 71 3.41 8.22 5.94
N ARG A 72 3.14 8.30 7.24
CA ARG A 72 3.99 7.79 8.31
C ARG A 72 3.08 6.99 9.23
N ASP A 73 2.47 5.98 8.62
CA ASP A 73 1.41 5.22 9.23
C ASP A 73 2.03 3.90 9.70
N ASP A 74 1.92 3.64 11.00
CA ASP A 74 2.14 2.31 11.55
C ASP A 74 0.83 1.54 11.39
N ILE A 75 0.61 1.02 10.18
CA ILE A 75 -0.64 0.34 9.80
C ILE A 75 -0.64 -1.03 10.46
N PRO A 76 -1.71 -1.42 11.19
CA PRO A 76 -1.78 -2.72 11.85
C PRO A 76 -1.59 -3.87 10.86
N VAL A 77 -0.79 -4.87 11.26
CA VAL A 77 -0.47 -6.05 10.47
C VAL A 77 -0.76 -7.35 11.21
N SER A 78 -0.90 -8.44 10.45
CA SER A 78 -0.93 -9.80 10.99
C SER A 78 0.42 -10.49 10.75
N LEU A 79 1.05 -10.97 11.81
CA LEU A 79 2.42 -11.48 11.84
C LEU A 79 2.46 -12.96 12.23
N GLY A 80 3.35 -13.74 11.61
CA GLY A 80 3.66 -15.11 12.02
C GLY A 80 5.07 -15.19 12.58
N LEU A 81 5.21 -15.45 13.87
CA LEU A 81 6.50 -15.70 14.51
C LEU A 81 6.81 -17.19 14.49
N LEU A 82 7.68 -17.60 13.56
CA LEU A 82 8.14 -18.98 13.44
C LEU A 82 9.50 -19.12 14.13
N ILE A 83 9.54 -19.85 15.23
CA ILE A 83 10.71 -20.00 16.09
C ILE A 83 11.29 -21.41 15.89
N ASP A 84 12.55 -21.46 15.41
CA ASP A 84 13.30 -22.70 15.27
C ASP A 84 13.80 -23.17 16.64
N ASN A 85 13.34 -24.35 17.06
CA ASN A 85 13.72 -25.00 18.31
C ASN A 85 14.60 -26.24 18.10
N SER A 86 15.20 -26.40 16.92
CA SER A 86 16.10 -27.50 16.59
C SER A 86 17.36 -27.53 17.48
N GLY A 87 18.08 -28.65 17.45
CA GLY A 87 19.23 -28.88 18.33
C GLY A 87 20.39 -27.89 18.12
N SER A 88 20.59 -27.37 16.91
CA SER A 88 21.62 -26.37 16.59
C SER A 88 21.31 -25.00 17.22
N MET A 89 20.05 -24.70 17.48
CA MET A 89 19.62 -23.43 18.04
C MET A 89 19.79 -23.33 19.56
N ARG A 90 20.14 -24.42 20.26
CA ARG A 90 20.24 -24.46 21.74
C ARG A 90 21.02 -23.30 22.34
N SER A 91 22.18 -22.96 21.79
CA SER A 91 23.03 -21.87 22.31
C SER A 91 22.46 -20.47 22.03
N LEU A 92 21.49 -20.36 21.12
CA LEU A 92 20.85 -19.11 20.71
C LEU A 92 19.43 -18.94 21.26
N ARG A 93 18.83 -19.97 21.86
CA ARG A 93 17.42 -19.97 22.32
C ARG A 93 17.08 -18.75 23.15
N SER A 94 17.83 -18.48 24.23
CA SER A 94 17.56 -17.34 25.11
C SER A 94 17.66 -15.99 24.37
N ARG A 95 18.52 -15.90 23.33
CA ARG A 95 18.62 -14.69 22.50
C ARG A 95 17.44 -14.56 21.53
N VAL A 96 16.99 -15.66 20.95
CA VAL A 96 15.82 -15.70 20.05
C VAL A 96 14.56 -15.36 20.83
N GLU A 97 14.39 -15.94 22.01
CA GLU A 97 13.28 -15.64 22.92
C GLU A 97 13.26 -14.16 23.32
N ALA A 98 14.40 -13.63 23.78
CA ALA A 98 14.51 -12.21 24.13
C ALA A 98 14.21 -11.29 22.92
N ALA A 99 14.66 -11.66 21.73
CA ALA A 99 14.38 -10.90 20.51
C ALA A 99 12.90 -10.97 20.11
N ALA A 100 12.26 -12.14 20.21
CA ALA A 100 10.84 -12.31 19.94
C ALA A 100 9.96 -11.52 20.93
N LEU A 101 10.31 -11.54 22.22
CA LEU A 101 9.66 -10.73 23.25
C LEU A 101 9.83 -9.23 22.97
N ALA A 102 11.05 -8.79 22.65
CA ALA A 102 11.32 -7.40 22.30
C ALA A 102 10.54 -6.96 21.05
N PHE A 103 10.41 -7.85 20.07
CA PHE A 103 9.65 -7.60 18.84
C PHE A 103 8.16 -7.40 19.12
N VAL A 104 7.51 -8.33 19.84
CA VAL A 104 6.09 -8.21 20.18
C VAL A 104 5.81 -6.95 21.02
N ARG A 105 6.71 -6.60 21.95
CA ARG A 105 6.58 -5.37 22.77
C ARG A 105 6.71 -4.08 21.96
N ALA A 106 7.51 -4.10 20.89
CA ALA A 106 7.75 -2.95 20.04
C ALA A 106 6.74 -2.84 18.88
N SER A 107 5.91 -3.87 18.66
CA SER A 107 4.89 -3.92 17.62
C SER A 107 3.79 -2.88 17.86
N ASN A 108 3.00 -2.59 16.81
CA ASN A 108 1.81 -1.78 16.97
C ASN A 108 0.84 -2.47 17.96
N PRO A 109 0.17 -1.75 18.86
CA PRO A 109 -0.80 -2.35 19.78
C PRO A 109 -2.00 -3.02 19.11
N GLN A 110 -2.24 -2.73 17.84
CA GLN A 110 -3.30 -3.35 17.03
C GLN A 110 -2.77 -4.46 16.12
N ASP A 111 -1.46 -4.74 16.14
CA ASP A 111 -0.91 -5.89 15.42
C ASP A 111 -1.44 -7.17 16.05
N GLU A 112 -1.67 -8.15 15.20
CA GLU A 112 -1.99 -9.51 15.62
C GLU A 112 -0.82 -10.41 15.27
N ALA A 113 -0.44 -11.30 16.18
CA ALA A 113 0.58 -12.30 15.91
C ALA A 113 0.11 -13.70 16.30
N PHE A 114 0.62 -14.71 15.60
CA PHE A 114 0.61 -16.08 16.08
C PHE A 114 2.06 -16.54 16.29
N VAL A 115 2.26 -17.46 17.22
CA VAL A 115 3.57 -18.03 17.52
C VAL A 115 3.55 -19.51 17.17
N LEU A 116 4.50 -19.91 16.34
CA LEU A 116 4.69 -21.30 15.89
C LEU A 116 6.11 -21.73 16.21
N ASN A 117 6.24 -22.80 16.98
CA ASN A 117 7.52 -23.44 17.25
C ASN A 117 7.71 -24.62 16.30
N PHE A 118 8.90 -24.75 15.72
CA PHE A 118 9.22 -25.88 14.86
C PHE A 118 10.58 -26.48 15.18
N ALA A 119 10.63 -27.81 15.14
CA ALA A 119 11.86 -28.60 15.06
C ALA A 119 11.53 -29.78 14.13
N ASP A 120 11.37 -30.99 14.68
CA ASP A 120 10.93 -32.16 13.92
C ASP A 120 9.45 -32.04 13.46
N ARG A 121 8.63 -31.30 14.20
CA ARG A 121 7.24 -30.98 13.86
C ARG A 121 6.97 -29.51 14.18
N ALA A 122 6.09 -28.90 13.38
CA ALA A 122 5.55 -27.58 13.65
C ALA A 122 4.38 -27.67 14.64
N ARG A 123 4.35 -26.78 15.63
CA ARG A 123 3.27 -26.61 16.60
C ARG A 123 2.93 -25.14 16.74
N ILE A 124 1.64 -24.82 16.68
CA ILE A 124 1.15 -23.48 17.02
C ILE A 124 1.06 -23.41 18.54
N ASP A 125 1.84 -22.52 19.14
CA ASP A 125 1.89 -22.32 20.59
C ASP A 125 0.96 -21.20 21.03
N VAL A 126 0.75 -20.22 20.15
CA VAL A 126 -0.21 -19.13 20.33
C VAL A 126 -0.95 -18.94 19.02
N PRO A 127 -2.29 -19.11 18.99
CA PRO A 127 -3.13 -18.71 17.86
C PRO A 127 -3.02 -17.20 17.60
N LEU A 128 -3.49 -16.75 16.43
CA LEU A 128 -3.48 -15.33 16.08
C LEU A 128 -4.22 -14.50 17.16
N THR A 129 -3.53 -13.51 17.73
CA THR A 129 -4.06 -12.64 18.78
C THR A 129 -3.31 -11.30 18.80
N SER A 130 -3.97 -10.23 19.25
CA SER A 130 -3.35 -8.93 19.57
C SER A 130 -2.98 -8.79 21.05
N ASP A 131 -3.29 -9.79 21.88
CA ASP A 131 -2.93 -9.76 23.30
C ASP A 131 -1.43 -10.03 23.50
N VAL A 132 -0.69 -8.96 23.74
CA VAL A 132 0.76 -8.99 24.02
C VAL A 132 1.10 -9.89 25.21
N GLY A 133 0.27 -9.92 26.26
CA GLY A 133 0.52 -10.78 27.42
C GLY A 133 0.41 -12.27 27.08
N VAL A 134 -0.54 -12.63 26.22
CA VAL A 134 -0.67 -14.01 25.70
C VAL A 134 0.51 -14.38 24.81
N LEU A 135 0.96 -13.47 23.95
CA LEU A 135 2.13 -13.66 23.09
C LEU A 135 3.42 -13.82 23.91
N GLU A 136 3.64 -12.96 24.91
CA GLU A 136 4.81 -13.04 25.80
C GLU A 136 4.84 -14.37 26.55
N ALA A 137 3.71 -14.77 27.14
CA ALA A 137 3.60 -16.05 27.84
C ALA A 137 3.81 -17.25 26.90
N GLY A 138 3.41 -17.14 25.63
CA GLY A 138 3.65 -18.17 24.63
C GLY A 138 5.10 -18.30 24.20
N ILE A 139 5.78 -17.17 23.98
CA ILE A 139 7.20 -17.13 23.62
C ILE A 139 8.08 -17.65 24.77
N ALA A 140 7.74 -17.32 26.02
CA ALA A 140 8.49 -17.80 27.19
C ALA A 140 8.34 -19.32 27.46
N ARG A 141 7.43 -20.01 26.77
CA ARG A 141 7.17 -21.47 26.92
C ARG A 141 7.95 -22.34 25.93
N VAL A 142 8.86 -21.77 25.14
CA VAL A 142 9.63 -22.49 24.09
C VAL A 142 10.54 -23.61 24.66
N ASP A 143 10.68 -23.72 25.98
CA ASP A 143 11.53 -24.67 26.69
C ASP A 143 10.83 -25.98 27.17
N SER A 144 10.03 -26.66 26.34
CA SER A 144 9.54 -28.02 26.70
C SER A 144 9.56 -28.99 25.53
#